data_AF-A0A812LFY1-F1
#
_entry.id   AF-A0A812LFY1-F1
#
_cell.length_a   1.000
_cell.length_b   1.000
_cell.length_c   1.000
_cell.angle_alpha   90.00
_cell.angle_beta   90.00
_cell.angle_gamma   90.00
#
_symmetry.space_group_name_H-M   'P 1'
#
loop_
_entity.id
_entity.type
_entity.pdbx_description
1 polymer ?
#
loop_
_entity_poly.entity_id
_entity_poly.type
_entity_poly.pdbx_seq_one_letter_code
_entity_poly.pdbx_strand_id
1 'polypeptide(L)'
;MSVGGPSTVEVTSETSLSSLRALMSGFLSKLEEARRVVGEPNFIGPQAAKAFLEDDPSALLLDVQDPGSEVLPGAYNVSLGTLFFKASSDLEEFKDATIADRPRDSLIIVTCMYGGQAALAAQLLCEYGYANVKVMQGGNEDARKTYSDNRLWKWVALQREIFEAALKYVKDSGKIVYATCSVLEEENAQQIRFFCEKFGLYLSHPPLHARPQSRGMDGFFCATLERRSGGEAKIA
;
A
#
# COMPACT_ATOMS: atom_id res chain seq x y z
N MET A 1 -53.16 -46.63 -26.58
CA MET A 1 -51.79 -46.40 -26.06
C MET A 1 -51.22 -45.21 -26.82
N SER A 2 -51.19 -44.04 -26.20
CA SER A 2 -50.62 -42.81 -26.78
C SER A 2 -49.46 -42.40 -25.89
N VAL A 3 -48.24 -42.41 -26.43
CA VAL A 3 -47.02 -42.01 -25.74
C VAL A 3 -46.94 -40.49 -25.71
N GLY A 4 -46.99 -39.90 -24.51
CA GLY A 4 -46.82 -38.48 -24.30
C GLY A 4 -45.39 -38.04 -24.62
N GLY A 5 -45.25 -37.02 -25.47
CA GLY A 5 -43.98 -36.37 -25.78
C GLY A 5 -43.46 -35.54 -24.59
N PRO A 6 -42.16 -35.20 -24.58
CA PRO A 6 -41.53 -34.54 -23.45
C PRO A 6 -42.07 -33.11 -23.28
N SER A 7 -42.50 -32.80 -22.06
CA SER A 7 -42.92 -31.47 -21.66
C SER A 7 -41.73 -30.51 -21.73
N THR A 8 -41.84 -29.48 -22.56
CA THR A 8 -40.90 -28.36 -22.59
C THR A 8 -41.00 -27.58 -21.28
N VAL A 9 -39.92 -27.60 -20.50
CA VAL A 9 -39.77 -26.74 -19.33
C VAL A 9 -39.42 -25.34 -19.83
N GLU A 10 -40.37 -24.40 -19.72
CA GLU A 10 -40.09 -22.97 -19.95
C GLU A 10 -39.27 -22.44 -18.78
N VAL A 11 -38.00 -22.11 -19.05
CA VAL A 11 -37.12 -21.44 -18.10
C VAL A 11 -37.33 -19.93 -18.24
N THR A 12 -37.95 -19.31 -17.24
CA THR A 12 -38.08 -17.85 -17.16
C THR A 12 -36.72 -17.21 -16.87
N SER A 13 -36.37 -16.19 -17.66
CA SER A 13 -34.99 -15.78 -17.94
C SER A 13 -34.33 -14.84 -16.93
N GLU A 14 -35.06 -14.26 -15.97
CA GLU A 14 -34.47 -13.27 -15.04
C GLU A 14 -33.94 -13.89 -13.74
N THR A 15 -34.62 -14.88 -13.16
CA THR A 15 -34.17 -15.59 -11.93
C THR A 15 -32.93 -16.45 -12.19
N SER A 16 -32.77 -16.91 -13.43
CA SER A 16 -31.61 -17.70 -13.88
C SER A 16 -30.34 -16.87 -13.93
N LEU A 17 -30.40 -15.61 -14.39
CA LEU A 17 -29.23 -14.73 -14.54
C LEU A 17 -28.70 -14.19 -13.19
N SER A 18 -29.56 -13.95 -12.21
CA SER A 18 -29.13 -13.59 -10.85
C SER A 18 -28.45 -14.77 -10.14
N SER A 19 -28.98 -15.97 -10.34
CA SER A 19 -28.40 -17.23 -9.83
C SER A 19 -27.10 -17.62 -10.55
N LEU A 20 -26.97 -17.31 -11.86
CA LEU A 20 -25.73 -17.49 -12.64
C LEU A 20 -24.64 -16.47 -12.27
N ARG A 21 -25.01 -15.23 -11.91
CA ARG A 21 -24.05 -14.24 -11.37
C ARG A 21 -23.49 -14.64 -10.01
N ALA A 22 -24.30 -15.29 -9.17
CA ALA A 22 -23.85 -15.90 -7.91
C ALA A 22 -22.94 -17.13 -8.13
N LEU A 23 -22.96 -17.72 -9.34
CA LEU A 23 -22.19 -18.93 -9.67
C LEU A 23 -20.75 -18.64 -10.14
N MET A 24 -20.38 -17.38 -10.39
CA MET A 24 -19.01 -17.02 -10.78
C MET A 24 -18.15 -16.82 -9.53
N SER A 25 -17.76 -17.94 -8.91
CA SER A 25 -16.84 -17.99 -7.77
C SER A 25 -15.44 -17.50 -8.16
N GLY A 26 -15.25 -16.17 -8.11
CA GLY A 26 -13.99 -15.51 -8.37
C GLY A 26 -13.20 -15.20 -7.10
N PHE A 27 -12.12 -14.43 -7.26
CA PHE A 27 -11.29 -13.98 -6.14
C PHE A 27 -12.08 -13.23 -5.06
N LEU A 28 -13.01 -12.36 -5.44
CA LEU A 28 -13.81 -11.58 -4.49
C LEU A 28 -14.71 -12.45 -3.61
N SER A 29 -15.33 -13.50 -4.17
CA SER A 29 -16.12 -14.46 -3.38
C SER A 29 -15.25 -15.22 -2.37
N LYS A 30 -14.01 -15.57 -2.75
CA LYS A 30 -13.05 -16.15 -1.80
C LYS A 30 -12.66 -15.16 -0.69
N LEU A 31 -12.54 -13.87 -0.99
CA LEU A 31 -12.27 -12.84 0.03
C LEU A 31 -13.45 -12.64 0.99
N GLU A 32 -14.69 -12.71 0.49
CA GLU A 32 -15.89 -12.65 1.33
C GLU A 32 -15.93 -13.83 2.31
N GLU A 33 -15.62 -15.03 1.83
CA GLU A 33 -15.53 -16.22 2.68
C GLU A 33 -14.40 -16.09 3.71
N ALA A 34 -13.22 -15.65 3.29
CA ALA A 34 -12.11 -15.41 4.20
C ALA A 34 -12.47 -14.39 5.29
N ARG A 35 -13.18 -13.31 4.94
CA ARG A 35 -13.69 -12.33 5.91
C ARG A 35 -14.67 -12.95 6.89
N ARG A 36 -15.55 -13.83 6.43
CA ARG A 36 -16.51 -14.55 7.28
C ARG A 36 -15.80 -15.48 8.27
N VAL A 37 -14.80 -16.23 7.82
CA VAL A 37 -14.04 -17.18 8.66
C VAL A 37 -13.14 -16.46 9.65
N VAL A 38 -12.38 -15.46 9.20
CA VAL A 38 -11.42 -14.71 10.04
C VAL A 38 -12.13 -13.74 10.99
N GLY A 39 -13.28 -13.21 10.57
CA GLY A 39 -14.08 -12.23 11.31
C GLY A 39 -13.59 -10.79 11.12
N GLU A 40 -14.53 -9.88 10.85
CA GLU A 40 -14.24 -8.46 10.58
C GLU A 40 -13.33 -7.75 11.62
N PRO A 41 -13.46 -7.98 12.95
CA PRO A 41 -12.57 -7.36 13.95
C PRO A 41 -11.09 -7.73 13.81
N ASN A 42 -10.77 -8.82 13.11
CA ASN A 42 -9.40 -9.28 12.90
C ASN A 42 -8.76 -8.68 11.64
N PHE A 43 -9.50 -7.90 10.84
CA PHE A 43 -8.94 -7.11 9.76
C PHE A 43 -8.53 -5.74 10.31
N ILE A 44 -7.23 -5.53 10.49
CA ILE A 44 -6.67 -4.37 11.18
C ILE A 44 -5.88 -3.47 10.24
N GLY A 45 -5.82 -2.17 10.52
CA GLY A 45 -4.94 -1.26 9.79
C GLY A 45 -3.47 -1.40 10.19
N PRO A 46 -2.52 -0.84 9.40
CA PRO A 46 -1.08 -0.98 9.68
C PRO A 46 -0.63 -0.42 11.04
N GLN A 47 -1.28 0.63 11.53
CA GLN A 47 -0.95 1.25 12.83
C GLN A 47 -1.30 0.32 13.99
N ALA A 48 -2.46 -0.34 13.92
CA ALA A 48 -2.85 -1.34 14.89
C ALA A 48 -1.95 -2.58 14.80
N ALA A 49 -1.59 -3.02 13.59
CA ALA A 49 -0.65 -4.12 13.39
C ALA A 49 0.70 -3.84 14.05
N LYS A 50 1.22 -2.62 13.87
CA LYS A 50 2.44 -2.15 14.55
C LYS A 50 2.31 -2.22 16.08
N ALA A 51 1.23 -1.67 16.62
CA ALA A 51 1.00 -1.66 18.07
C ALA A 51 0.94 -3.08 18.65
N PHE A 52 0.28 -4.02 17.97
CA PHE A 52 0.26 -5.42 18.39
C PHE A 52 1.65 -6.07 18.38
N LEU A 53 2.47 -5.81 17.36
CA LEU A 53 3.85 -6.34 17.28
C LEU A 53 4.77 -5.73 18.33
N GLU A 54 4.53 -4.48 18.74
CA GLU A 54 5.26 -3.83 19.82
C GLU A 54 4.85 -4.34 21.21
N ASP A 55 3.57 -4.65 21.41
CA ASP A 55 3.01 -5.17 22.67
C ASP A 55 3.34 -6.66 22.90
N ASP A 56 3.38 -7.46 21.83
CA ASP A 56 3.73 -8.88 21.86
C ASP A 56 4.97 -9.18 21.00
N PRO A 57 6.18 -9.18 21.58
CA PRO A 57 7.41 -9.53 20.88
C PRO A 57 7.45 -10.97 20.35
N SER A 58 6.56 -11.85 20.82
CA SER A 58 6.46 -13.24 20.33
C SER A 58 5.57 -13.37 19.09
N ALA A 59 4.82 -12.31 18.75
CA ALA A 59 3.93 -12.28 17.60
C ALA A 59 4.67 -12.50 16.28
N LEU A 60 4.03 -13.21 15.36
CA LEU A 60 4.57 -13.44 14.03
C LEU A 60 3.96 -12.47 13.02
N LEU A 61 4.78 -11.64 12.40
CA LEU A 61 4.41 -10.94 11.17
C LEU A 61 4.72 -11.84 9.97
N LEU A 62 3.68 -12.40 9.35
CA LEU A 62 3.77 -13.34 8.23
C LEU A 62 3.47 -12.63 6.91
N ASP A 63 4.45 -12.55 6.00
CA ASP A 63 4.25 -12.04 4.64
C ASP A 63 4.09 -13.18 3.64
N VAL A 64 2.94 -13.26 2.99
CA VAL A 64 2.58 -14.39 2.12
C VAL A 64 2.86 -14.19 0.63
N GLN A 65 3.66 -13.17 0.29
CA GLN A 65 4.11 -12.95 -1.08
C GLN A 65 5.10 -14.04 -1.55
N ASP A 66 5.22 -14.19 -2.88
CA ASP A 66 6.15 -15.13 -3.48
C ASP A 66 7.61 -14.68 -3.32
N PRO A 67 8.58 -15.63 -3.27
CA PRO A 67 10.00 -15.32 -3.19
C PRO A 67 10.45 -14.34 -4.28
N GLY A 68 11.30 -13.38 -3.91
CA GLY A 68 11.76 -12.31 -4.79
C GLY A 68 10.86 -11.06 -4.81
N SER A 69 9.70 -11.10 -4.14
CA SER A 69 8.87 -9.90 -3.91
C SER A 69 9.48 -8.97 -2.86
N GLU A 70 9.07 -7.70 -2.88
CA GLU A 70 9.43 -6.75 -1.82
C GLU A 70 8.59 -6.99 -0.56
N VAL A 71 9.19 -7.74 0.37
CA VAL A 71 8.62 -8.10 1.68
C VAL A 71 8.80 -6.94 2.68
N LEU A 72 7.85 -6.80 3.60
CA LEU A 72 7.95 -5.79 4.65
C LEU A 72 9.11 -6.09 5.61
N PRO A 73 9.97 -5.13 5.97
CA PRO A 73 11.08 -5.38 6.89
C PRO A 73 10.59 -5.97 8.22
N GLY A 74 11.25 -7.04 8.68
CA GLY A 74 10.89 -7.75 9.92
C GLY A 74 9.79 -8.81 9.74
N ALA A 75 9.16 -8.91 8.57
CA ALA A 75 8.22 -9.99 8.29
C ALA A 75 8.95 -11.30 7.94
N TYR A 76 8.37 -12.42 8.39
CA TYR A 76 8.77 -13.76 7.97
C TYR A 76 8.03 -14.10 6.68
N ASN A 77 8.77 -14.42 5.61
CA ASN A 77 8.17 -14.63 4.28
C ASN A 77 7.91 -16.10 3.98
N VAL A 78 6.65 -16.44 3.70
CA VAL A 78 6.23 -17.76 3.20
C VAL A 78 5.13 -17.59 2.16
N SER A 79 5.41 -17.90 0.90
CA SER A 79 4.41 -17.85 -0.18
C SER A 79 3.12 -18.56 0.20
N LEU A 80 1.98 -17.91 -0.07
CA LEU A 80 0.64 -18.49 0.07
C LEU A 80 0.54 -19.87 -0.60
N GLY A 81 1.17 -20.06 -1.76
CA GLY A 81 1.13 -21.34 -2.49
C GLY A 81 1.80 -22.50 -1.74
N THR A 82 2.73 -22.19 -0.84
CA THR A 82 3.43 -23.17 0.00
C THR A 82 2.89 -23.27 1.42
N LEU A 83 2.07 -22.30 1.84
CA LEU A 83 1.60 -22.19 3.21
C LEU A 83 0.77 -23.40 3.66
N PHE A 84 0.04 -24.04 2.74
CA PHE A 84 -0.75 -25.25 3.00
C PHE A 84 0.06 -26.35 3.66
N PHE A 85 1.21 -26.73 3.09
CA PHE A 85 2.05 -27.77 3.67
C PHE A 85 2.97 -27.24 4.76
N LYS A 86 3.40 -25.97 4.68
CA LYS A 86 4.30 -25.36 5.67
C LYS A 86 3.63 -25.08 7.02
N ALA A 87 2.33 -24.73 7.03
CA ALA A 87 1.59 -24.47 8.26
C ALA A 87 0.95 -25.73 8.86
N SER A 88 0.95 -26.85 8.12
CA SER A 88 0.34 -28.08 8.60
C SER A 88 1.18 -28.76 9.68
N SER A 89 0.53 -29.28 10.71
CA SER A 89 1.15 -30.08 11.77
C SER A 89 1.15 -31.59 11.49
N ASP A 90 0.50 -32.04 10.42
CA ASP A 90 0.42 -33.46 10.06
C ASP A 90 1.42 -33.88 8.96
N LEU A 91 2.28 -32.96 8.51
CA LEU A 91 3.28 -33.18 7.46
C LEU A 91 4.68 -32.74 7.92
N GLU A 92 5.28 -33.54 8.79
CA GLU A 92 6.53 -33.23 9.51
C GLU A 92 7.71 -32.88 8.59
N GLU A 93 7.82 -33.49 7.40
CA GLU A 93 8.96 -33.29 6.49
C GLU A 93 8.94 -31.94 5.76
N PHE A 94 7.75 -31.40 5.51
CA PHE A 94 7.57 -30.17 4.70
C PHE A 94 7.08 -28.97 5.52
N LYS A 95 6.83 -29.16 6.81
CA LYS A 95 6.38 -28.10 7.69
C LYS A 95 7.47 -27.04 7.86
N ASP A 96 7.02 -25.82 8.13
CA ASP A 96 7.85 -24.75 8.63
C ASP A 96 7.61 -24.65 10.14
N ALA A 97 8.58 -25.09 10.95
CA ALA A 97 8.47 -25.12 12.41
C ALA A 97 8.18 -23.72 13.00
N THR A 98 8.61 -22.64 12.32
CA THR A 98 8.32 -21.26 12.74
C THR A 98 6.82 -20.97 12.73
N ILE A 99 6.04 -21.70 11.93
CA ILE A 99 4.60 -21.56 11.80
C ILE A 99 3.90 -22.75 12.46
N ALA A 100 4.10 -23.96 11.93
CA ALA A 100 3.35 -25.17 12.29
C ALA A 100 3.41 -25.54 13.77
N ASP A 101 4.55 -25.30 14.42
CA ASP A 101 4.78 -25.65 15.83
C ASP A 101 4.40 -24.52 16.80
N ARG A 102 3.88 -23.40 16.30
CA ARG A 102 3.43 -22.29 17.16
C ARG A 102 2.19 -22.68 17.97
N PRO A 103 2.05 -22.17 19.20
CA PRO A 103 0.81 -22.25 19.95
C PRO A 103 -0.36 -21.71 19.13
N ARG A 104 -1.49 -22.42 19.16
CA ARG A 104 -2.66 -22.09 18.33
C ARG A 104 -3.35 -20.79 18.76
N ASP A 105 -3.06 -20.29 19.95
CA ASP A 105 -3.48 -18.99 20.48
C ASP A 105 -2.46 -17.85 20.27
N SER A 106 -1.25 -18.16 19.76
CA SER A 106 -0.22 -17.15 19.49
C SER A 106 -0.68 -16.17 18.41
N LEU A 107 -0.27 -14.91 18.55
CA LEU A 107 -0.62 -13.88 17.57
C LEU A 107 0.13 -14.10 16.26
N ILE A 108 -0.63 -14.15 15.17
CA ILE A 108 -0.12 -14.12 13.79
C ILE A 108 -0.78 -12.97 13.05
N ILE A 109 0.00 -12.01 12.59
CA ILE A 109 -0.46 -10.93 11.70
C ILE A 109 -0.01 -11.27 10.28
N VAL A 110 -0.96 -11.45 9.38
CA VAL A 110 -0.71 -11.82 7.99
C VAL A 110 -0.79 -10.60 7.09
N THR A 111 0.17 -10.48 6.17
CA THR A 111 0.24 -9.42 5.18
C THR A 111 0.66 -9.95 3.80
N CYS A 112 0.40 -9.15 2.77
CA CYS A 112 0.99 -9.27 1.45
C CYS A 112 1.03 -7.86 0.83
N MET A 113 1.28 -7.71 -0.49
CA MET A 113 1.34 -6.38 -1.12
C MET A 113 0.10 -5.51 -0.83
N TYR A 114 -1.12 -6.04 -1.05
CA TYR A 114 -2.39 -5.30 -0.95
C TYR A 114 -3.41 -5.92 0.04
N GLY A 115 -3.05 -6.98 0.75
CA GLY A 115 -3.88 -7.63 1.78
C GLY A 115 -4.84 -8.74 1.29
N GLY A 116 -5.12 -8.85 -0.01
CA GLY A 116 -6.04 -9.88 -0.53
C GLY A 116 -5.56 -11.32 -0.30
N GLN A 117 -4.31 -11.63 -0.67
CA GLN A 117 -3.73 -12.95 -0.39
C GLN A 117 -3.57 -13.21 1.12
N ALA A 118 -3.32 -12.16 1.91
CA ALA A 118 -3.22 -12.26 3.36
C ALA A 118 -4.54 -12.74 3.99
N ALA A 119 -5.68 -12.31 3.46
CA ALA A 119 -6.98 -12.81 3.91
C ALA A 119 -7.14 -14.32 3.66
N LEU A 120 -6.74 -14.81 2.48
CA LEU A 120 -6.81 -16.24 2.14
C LEU A 120 -5.87 -17.07 3.01
N ALA A 121 -4.65 -16.58 3.25
CA ALA A 121 -3.72 -17.21 4.18
C ALA A 121 -4.26 -17.23 5.61
N ALA A 122 -4.86 -16.13 6.08
CA ALA A 122 -5.44 -16.08 7.41
C ALA A 122 -6.61 -17.06 7.57
N GLN A 123 -7.46 -17.19 6.55
CA GLN A 123 -8.51 -18.22 6.53
C GLN A 123 -7.92 -19.62 6.70
N LEU A 124 -6.91 -19.98 5.91
CA LEU A 124 -6.23 -21.28 6.00
C LEU A 124 -5.67 -21.53 7.40
N LEU A 125 -5.05 -20.51 8.02
CA LEU A 125 -4.55 -20.64 9.39
C LEU A 125 -5.70 -20.85 10.39
N CYS A 126 -6.80 -20.11 10.27
CA CYS A 126 -7.98 -20.37 11.10
C CYS A 126 -8.53 -21.79 10.93
N GLU A 127 -8.54 -22.32 9.71
CA GLU A 127 -8.92 -23.72 9.42
C GLU A 127 -7.96 -24.74 10.06
N TYR A 128 -6.68 -24.39 10.24
CA TYR A 128 -5.68 -25.19 10.96
C TYR A 128 -5.71 -24.98 12.49
N GLY A 129 -6.68 -24.21 12.98
CA GLY A 129 -6.97 -24.01 14.39
C GLY A 129 -6.25 -22.82 15.03
N TYR A 130 -5.58 -21.96 14.26
CA TYR A 130 -5.02 -20.72 14.82
C TYR A 130 -6.15 -19.75 15.18
N ALA A 131 -6.28 -19.44 16.47
CA ALA A 131 -7.38 -18.65 17.03
C ALA A 131 -7.10 -17.14 17.04
N ASN A 132 -5.84 -16.73 16.98
CA ASN A 132 -5.43 -15.32 17.05
C ASN A 132 -4.71 -14.87 15.77
N VAL A 133 -5.46 -14.89 14.66
CA VAL A 133 -4.96 -14.49 13.34
C VAL A 133 -5.54 -13.13 12.98
N LYS A 134 -4.70 -12.20 12.55
CA LYS A 134 -5.09 -10.86 12.09
C LYS A 134 -4.62 -10.63 10.66
N VAL A 135 -5.40 -9.89 9.88
CA VAL A 135 -5.07 -9.53 8.50
C VAL A 135 -4.77 -8.03 8.46
N MET A 136 -3.60 -7.66 7.93
CA MET A 136 -3.27 -6.24 7.72
C MET A 136 -3.98 -5.71 6.47
N GLN A 137 -5.02 -4.89 6.66
CA GLN A 137 -5.74 -4.21 5.59
C GLN A 137 -4.81 -3.23 4.86
N GLY A 138 -4.93 -3.17 3.53
CA GLY A 138 -4.05 -2.35 2.68
C GLY A 138 -2.65 -2.94 2.47
N GLY A 139 -2.33 -4.03 3.17
CA GLY A 139 -1.08 -4.77 3.02
C GLY A 139 0.18 -3.91 3.25
N ASN A 140 1.26 -4.33 2.62
CA ASN A 140 2.54 -3.67 2.70
C ASN A 140 2.54 -2.29 2.06
N GLU A 141 1.66 -2.00 1.09
CA GLU A 141 1.57 -0.68 0.49
C GLU A 141 1.17 0.39 1.51
N ASP A 142 0.08 0.16 2.24
CA ASP A 142 -0.40 1.09 3.25
C ASP A 142 0.47 1.07 4.51
N ALA A 143 1.02 -0.10 4.87
CA ALA A 143 2.04 -0.17 5.89
C ALA A 143 3.25 0.67 5.51
N ARG A 144 3.78 0.55 4.29
CA ARG A 144 4.90 1.37 3.84
C ARG A 144 4.54 2.85 3.85
N LYS A 145 3.35 3.26 3.43
CA LYS A 145 2.91 4.67 3.55
C LYS A 145 2.94 5.15 5.01
N THR A 146 2.48 4.31 5.93
CA THR A 146 2.46 4.57 7.39
C THR A 146 3.87 4.57 8.00
N TYR A 147 4.75 3.67 7.56
CA TYR A 147 6.16 3.58 7.97
C TYR A 147 7.05 4.58 7.23
N SER A 148 6.54 5.24 6.18
CA SER A 148 7.28 6.15 5.33
C SER A 148 7.05 7.62 5.66
N ASP A 149 7.30 8.01 6.91
CA ASP A 149 7.70 9.39 7.15
C ASP A 149 9.05 9.71 6.46
N ASN A 150 9.88 8.71 6.09
CA ASN A 150 11.14 8.95 5.39
C ASN A 150 11.01 9.09 3.85
N ARG A 151 9.89 8.68 3.23
CA ARG A 151 9.78 8.74 1.75
C ARG A 151 9.50 10.15 1.26
N LEU A 152 8.61 10.88 1.94
CA LEU A 152 8.38 12.30 1.66
C LEU A 152 9.68 13.10 1.77
N TRP A 153 10.46 12.87 2.84
CA TRP A 153 11.74 13.56 3.03
C TRP A 153 12.79 13.16 1.99
N LYS A 154 12.81 11.92 1.51
CA LYS A 154 13.65 11.52 0.36
C LYS A 154 13.28 12.28 -0.92
N TRP A 155 11.99 12.44 -1.21
CA TRP A 155 11.54 13.20 -2.38
C TRP A 155 11.83 14.69 -2.24
N VAL A 156 11.60 15.25 -1.06
CA VAL A 156 11.98 16.63 -0.71
C VAL A 156 13.48 16.85 -0.89
N ALA A 157 14.32 15.92 -0.44
CA ALA A 157 15.77 16.01 -0.63
C ALA A 157 16.14 15.96 -2.11
N LEU A 158 15.59 15.01 -2.87
CA LEU A 158 15.82 14.89 -4.31
C LEU A 158 15.35 16.12 -5.09
N GLN A 159 14.20 16.71 -4.74
CA GLN A 159 13.69 17.95 -5.32
C GLN A 159 14.70 19.09 -5.14
N ARG A 160 15.34 19.19 -3.97
CA ARG A 160 16.40 20.18 -3.70
C ARG A 160 17.65 19.93 -4.51
N GLU A 161 18.09 18.69 -4.62
CA GLU A 161 19.25 18.31 -5.42
C GLU A 161 19.04 18.64 -6.91
N ILE A 162 17.86 18.28 -7.45
CA ILE A 162 17.48 18.59 -8.83
C ILE A 162 17.43 20.11 -9.03
N PHE A 163 16.80 20.85 -8.11
CA PHE A 163 16.68 22.30 -8.22
C PHE A 163 18.06 22.98 -8.16
N GLU A 164 18.93 22.57 -7.24
CA GLU A 164 20.30 23.10 -7.11
C GLU A 164 21.14 22.82 -8.37
N ALA A 165 21.02 21.61 -8.94
CA ALA A 165 21.68 21.28 -10.20
C ALA A 165 21.14 22.13 -11.37
N ALA A 166 19.82 22.30 -11.47
CA ALA A 166 19.17 23.10 -12.50
C ALA A 166 19.55 24.59 -12.40
N LEU A 167 19.76 25.09 -11.18
CA LEU A 167 20.07 26.50 -10.93
C LEU A 167 21.41 26.93 -11.58
N LYS A 168 22.34 25.99 -11.83
CA LYS A 168 23.62 26.23 -12.53
C LYS A 168 23.42 26.67 -13.99
N TYR A 169 22.26 26.38 -14.58
CA TYR A 169 21.94 26.73 -15.97
C TYR A 169 21.11 28.02 -16.09
N VAL A 170 20.77 28.65 -14.97
CA VAL A 170 19.99 29.90 -14.92
C VAL A 170 20.96 31.08 -14.90
N LYS A 171 20.88 31.95 -15.91
CA LYS A 171 21.69 33.18 -16.01
C LYS A 171 21.46 34.10 -14.80
N ASP A 172 22.39 35.01 -14.56
CA ASP A 172 22.15 36.15 -13.67
C ASP A 172 20.89 36.89 -14.11
N SER A 173 20.05 37.32 -13.16
CA SER A 173 18.69 37.86 -13.41
C SER A 173 17.72 36.92 -14.15
N GLY A 174 18.07 35.65 -14.34
CA GLY A 174 17.22 34.64 -14.94
C GLY A 174 16.13 34.14 -13.99
N LYS A 175 15.10 33.52 -14.58
CA LYS A 175 13.99 32.91 -13.85
C LYS A 175 14.04 31.39 -13.93
N ILE A 176 13.57 30.72 -12.90
CA ILE A 176 13.36 29.27 -12.85
C ILE A 176 11.94 28.99 -12.35
N VAL A 177 11.29 28.00 -12.97
CA VAL A 177 9.97 27.53 -12.55
C VAL A 177 10.13 26.22 -11.81
N TYR A 178 9.58 26.16 -10.60
CA TYR A 178 9.46 24.96 -9.79
C TYR A 178 7.99 24.52 -9.77
N ALA A 179 7.70 23.26 -10.12
CA ALA A 179 6.34 22.75 -10.16
C ALA A 179 6.27 21.29 -9.70
N THR A 180 5.14 20.94 -9.08
CA THR A 180 4.84 19.58 -8.61
C THR A 180 3.37 19.23 -8.89
N CYS A 181 3.07 17.94 -9.01
CA CYS A 181 1.70 17.42 -9.03
C CYS A 181 1.27 16.98 -7.61
N SER A 182 1.54 17.81 -6.61
CA SER A 182 1.27 17.54 -5.20
C SER A 182 0.64 18.76 -4.51
N VAL A 183 -0.14 18.52 -3.45
CA VAL A 183 -0.69 19.56 -2.57
C VAL A 183 0.06 19.70 -1.25
N LEU A 184 1.07 18.84 -1.00
CA LEU A 184 1.79 18.80 0.28
C LEU A 184 2.64 20.05 0.47
N GLU A 185 2.74 20.54 1.71
CA GLU A 185 3.48 21.78 2.00
C GLU A 185 5.00 21.57 1.94
N GLU A 186 5.45 20.38 2.34
CA GLU A 186 6.85 19.93 2.37
C GLU A 186 7.48 19.95 0.98
N GLU A 187 6.72 19.56 -0.04
CA GLU A 187 7.14 19.55 -1.44
C GLU A 187 6.98 20.91 -2.12
N ASN A 188 6.24 21.84 -1.49
CA ASN A 188 5.82 23.10 -2.12
C ASN A 188 6.31 24.31 -1.33
N ALA A 189 5.47 24.86 -0.44
CA ALA A 189 5.76 26.10 0.27
C ALA A 189 7.06 26.04 1.08
N GLN A 190 7.39 24.88 1.66
CA GLN A 190 8.65 24.67 2.37
C GLN A 190 9.86 24.66 1.42
N GLN A 191 9.74 24.11 0.21
CA GLN A 191 10.80 24.17 -0.80
C GLN A 191 11.07 25.60 -1.24
N ILE A 192 10.01 26.38 -1.50
CA ILE A 192 10.16 27.78 -1.90
C ILE A 192 10.87 28.58 -0.82
N ARG A 193 10.50 28.43 0.45
CA ARG A 193 11.21 29.06 1.57
C ARG A 193 12.70 28.67 1.57
N PHE A 194 12.98 27.37 1.47
CA PHE A 194 14.35 26.87 1.41
C PHE A 194 15.16 27.43 0.23
N PHE A 195 14.57 27.50 -0.97
CA PHE A 195 15.25 28.02 -2.15
C PHE A 195 15.53 29.53 -2.05
N CYS A 196 14.59 30.30 -1.52
CA CYS A 196 14.77 31.73 -1.28
C CYS A 196 15.88 31.98 -0.25
N GLU A 197 15.87 31.24 0.87
CA GLU A 197 16.86 31.39 1.94
C GLU A 197 18.26 30.90 1.53
N LYS A 198 18.37 29.69 0.97
CA LYS A 198 19.66 29.07 0.64
C LYS A 198 20.33 29.73 -0.57
N PHE A 199 19.56 30.07 -1.60
CA PHE A 199 20.10 30.54 -2.88
C PHE A 199 19.86 32.04 -3.15
N GLY A 200 19.28 32.77 -2.18
CA GLY A 200 19.02 34.21 -2.31
C GLY A 200 18.01 34.55 -3.43
N LEU A 201 17.10 33.62 -3.72
CA LEU A 201 16.05 33.80 -4.72
C LEU A 201 14.85 34.55 -4.14
N TYR A 202 14.00 35.08 -5.02
CA TYR A 202 12.71 35.64 -4.63
C TYR A 202 11.61 35.21 -5.60
N LEU A 203 10.38 35.15 -5.09
CA LEU A 203 9.20 34.88 -5.90
C LEU A 203 8.88 36.09 -6.78
N SER A 204 8.73 35.87 -8.08
CA SER A 204 8.30 36.94 -9.00
C SER A 204 6.82 37.32 -8.80
N HIS A 205 6.01 36.36 -8.39
CA HIS A 205 4.57 36.51 -8.13
C HIS A 205 4.11 35.41 -7.16
N PRO A 206 2.91 35.51 -6.58
CA PRO A 206 2.35 34.46 -5.74
C PRO A 206 2.35 33.10 -6.46
N PRO A 207 2.67 31.99 -5.76
CA PRO A 207 2.59 30.65 -6.33
C PRO A 207 1.16 30.26 -6.72
N LEU A 208 1.04 29.45 -7.76
CA LEU A 208 -0.23 28.84 -8.15
C LEU A 208 -0.46 27.57 -7.31
N HIS A 209 -1.63 27.48 -6.69
CA HIS A 209 -2.12 26.28 -6.01
C HIS A 209 -3.42 25.83 -6.67
N ALA A 210 -3.39 24.74 -7.45
CA ALA A 210 -4.59 24.11 -7.97
C ALA A 210 -4.97 22.94 -7.07
N ARG A 211 -6.06 23.10 -6.31
CA ARG A 211 -6.60 22.03 -5.46
C ARG A 211 -7.47 21.08 -6.30
N PRO A 212 -7.53 19.79 -5.96
CA PRO A 212 -8.31 18.80 -6.73
C PRO A 212 -9.78 19.18 -6.93
N GLN A 213 -10.38 19.82 -5.92
CA GLN A 213 -11.78 20.26 -5.92
C GLN A 213 -12.09 21.35 -6.96
N SER A 214 -11.08 21.99 -7.55
CA SER A 214 -11.31 23.14 -8.43
C SER A 214 -11.62 22.75 -9.88
N ARG A 215 -11.13 21.61 -10.39
CA ARG A 215 -11.25 21.21 -11.82
C ARG A 215 -11.19 19.70 -12.13
N GLY A 216 -11.26 18.79 -11.15
CA GLY A 216 -11.21 17.35 -11.41
C GLY A 216 -9.82 16.84 -11.88
N MET A 217 -8.76 17.56 -11.52
CA MET A 217 -7.36 17.18 -11.76
C MET A 217 -6.70 16.75 -10.45
N ASP A 218 -5.64 15.93 -10.54
CA ASP A 218 -4.71 15.70 -9.44
C ASP A 218 -4.07 17.06 -9.04
N GLY A 219 -3.91 17.32 -7.74
CA GLY A 219 -3.49 18.65 -7.27
C GLY A 219 -2.16 19.12 -7.87
N PHE A 220 -2.00 20.43 -8.06
CA PHE A 220 -0.84 21.02 -8.76
C PHE A 220 -0.31 22.27 -8.05
N PHE A 221 1.01 22.43 -8.05
CA PHE A 221 1.71 23.59 -7.52
C PHE A 221 2.72 24.11 -8.52
N CYS A 222 2.85 25.43 -8.63
CA CYS A 222 3.85 26.08 -9.47
C CYS A 222 4.31 27.42 -8.89
N ALA A 223 5.62 27.65 -8.87
CA ALA A 223 6.24 28.88 -8.41
C ALA A 223 7.36 29.32 -9.36
N THR A 224 7.40 30.62 -9.65
CA THR A 224 8.47 31.23 -10.46
C THR A 224 9.42 32.00 -9.53
N LEU A 225 10.69 31.61 -9.53
CA LEU A 225 11.74 32.25 -8.73
C LEU A 225 12.72 32.99 -9.63
N GLU A 226 13.25 34.12 -9.17
CA GLU A 226 14.22 34.94 -9.89
C GLU A 226 15.54 35.05 -9.11
N ARG A 227 16.66 35.07 -9.85
CA ARG A 227 17.97 35.43 -9.29
C ARG A 227 18.09 36.95 -9.22
N ARG A 228 18.61 37.48 -8.11
CA ARG A 228 18.95 38.91 -8.03
C ARG A 228 20.06 39.24 -9.02
N SER A 229 19.92 40.36 -9.73
CA SER A 229 20.99 40.92 -10.54
C SER A 229 22.10 41.45 -9.62
N GLY A 230 23.28 40.83 -9.69
CA GLY A 230 24.51 41.34 -9.08
C GLY A 230 24.73 40.95 -7.62
N GLY A 231 25.42 39.83 -7.41
CA GLY A 231 26.18 39.51 -6.22
C GLY A 231 27.39 38.69 -6.63
N GLU A 232 28.57 39.28 -6.57
CA GLU A 232 29.84 38.69 -7.03
C GLU A 232 30.01 37.25 -6.54
N ALA A 233 30.45 36.37 -7.45
CA ALA A 233 30.94 35.05 -7.12
C ALA A 233 32.13 35.20 -6.16
N LYS A 234 31.91 34.96 -4.86
CA LYS A 234 33.02 34.70 -3.94
C LYS A 234 33.63 33.35 -4.29
N ILE A 235 34.72 33.41 -5.05
CA ILE A 235 35.69 32.32 -5.15
C ILE A 235 36.41 32.27 -3.79
N ALA A 236 36.30 31.13 -3.10
CA ALA A 236 37.20 30.72 -2.04
C ALA A 236 37.59 29.26 -2.31
#